data_AF-A0A937U5Q9-F1
#
_entry.id   AF-A0A937U5Q9-F1
#
_cell.length_a   1.000
_cell.length_b   1.000
_cell.length_c   1.000
_cell.angle_alpha   90.00
_cell.angle_beta   90.00
_cell.angle_gamma   90.00
#
_symmetry.space_group_name_H-M   'P 1'
#
loop_
_entity.id
_entity.type
_entity.pdbx_description
1 polymer ?
#
loop_
_entity_poly.entity_id
_entity_poly.type
_entity_poly.pdbx_seq_one_letter_code
_entity_poly.pdbx_strand_id
1 'polypeptide(L)' 'MKLFEKCPICGGGLVEKEVEKVLKGGSNTAILRVKAEVCLSKCNEDPVCGAL' A
#
# COMPACT_ATOMS: atom_id res chain seq x y z
N MET A 1 7.08 -9.31 -11.21
CA MET A 1 7.64 -10.05 -10.07
C MET A 1 6.66 -9.86 -8.93
N LYS A 2 6.16 -10.94 -8.33
CA LYS A 2 5.27 -10.88 -7.18
C LYS A 2 6.13 -10.98 -5.91
N LEU A 3 6.06 -9.98 -5.03
CA LEU A 3 6.94 -9.91 -3.85
C LEU A 3 6.45 -10.84 -2.74
N PHE A 4 5.14 -11.00 -2.61
CA PHE A 4 4.52 -11.84 -1.58
C PHE A 4 3.26 -12.53 -2.10
N GLU A 5 3.01 -13.77 -1.70
CA GLU A 5 1.76 -14.47 -2.05
C GLU A 5 0.56 -14.03 -1.22
N LYS A 6 0.81 -13.64 0.03
CA LYS A 6 -0.14 -13.12 1.01
C LYS A 6 0.49 -11.93 1.72
N CYS A 7 -0.34 -11.09 2.35
CA CYS A 7 0.15 -9.98 3.15
C CYS A 7 1.08 -10.50 4.26
N PRO A 8 2.36 -10.10 4.29
CA PRO A 8 3.31 -10.61 5.27
C PRO A 8 3.05 -10.10 6.70
N ILE A 9 2.13 -9.13 6.88
CA ILE A 9 1.75 -8.59 8.20
C ILE A 9 0.60 -9.37 8.83
N CYS A 10 -0.47 -9.66 8.08
CA CYS A 10 -1.69 -10.27 8.62
C CYS A 10 -2.07 -11.63 7.99
N GLY A 11 -1.32 -12.09 6.98
CA GLY A 11 -1.63 -13.32 6.24
C GLY A 11 -2.85 -13.21 5.31
N GLY A 12 -3.43 -12.02 5.15
CA GLY A 12 -4.56 -11.75 4.27
C GLY A 12 -4.20 -11.81 2.78
N GLY A 13 -5.21 -11.86 1.91
CA GLY A 13 -5.00 -11.82 0.47
C GLY A 13 -4.46 -10.46 -0.01
N LEU A 14 -3.68 -10.49 -1.07
CA LEU A 14 -3.20 -9.32 -1.81
C LEU A 14 -3.94 -9.20 -3.14
N VAL A 15 -4.23 -7.97 -3.56
CA VAL A 15 -4.83 -7.68 -4.86
C VAL A 15 -4.12 -6.49 -5.51
N GLU A 16 -3.98 -6.51 -6.83
CA GLU A 16 -3.45 -5.34 -7.55
C GLU A 16 -4.53 -4.26 -7.64
N LYS A 17 -4.18 -3.02 -7.25
CA LYS A 17 -5.02 -1.83 -7.40
C LYS A 17 -4.18 -0.62 -7.76
N GLU A 18 -4.80 0.35 -8.41
CA GLU A 18 -4.25 1.71 -8.48
C GLU A 18 -4.54 2.43 -7.16
N VAL A 19 -3.50 2.97 -6.55
CA VAL A 19 -3.57 3.70 -5.28
C VAL A 19 -2.91 5.06 -5.40
N GLU A 20 -3.35 6.00 -4.56
CA GLU A 20 -2.71 7.30 -4.41
C GLU A 20 -1.74 7.28 -3.22
N LYS A 21 -0.49 7.71 -3.45
CA LYS A 21 0.49 7.93 -2.39
C LYS A 21 0.81 9.41 -2.29
N VAL A 22 0.53 9.98 -1.12
CA VAL A 22 0.85 11.37 -0.80
C VAL A 22 2.28 11.44 -0.30
N LEU A 23 3.13 12.16 -1.01
CA LEU A 23 4.47 12.50 -0.56
C LEU A 23 4.49 13.95 -0.07
N LYS A 24 5.10 14.15 1.09
CA LYS A 24 5.31 15.48 1.68
C LYS A 24 6.82 15.76 1.74
N GLY A 25 7.24 16.90 1.22
CA GLY A 25 8.65 17.31 1.18
C GLY A 25 8.78 18.81 1.43
N GLY A 26 9.22 19.19 2.63
CA GLY A 26 9.20 20.60 3.05
C GLY A 26 7.77 21.16 3.03
N SER A 27 7.58 22.29 2.33
CA SER A 27 6.27 22.90 2.09
C SER A 27 5.51 22.32 0.89
N ASN A 28 6.09 21.36 0.17
CA ASN A 28 5.50 20.79 -1.04
C ASN A 28 4.77 19.48 -0.74
N THR A 29 3.68 19.25 -1.48
CA THR A 29 2.93 17.98 -1.48
C THR A 29 2.82 17.48 -2.91
N ALA A 30 3.08 16.20 -3.11
CA ALA A 30 2.86 15.50 -4.38
C ALA A 30 1.92 14.32 -4.17
N ILE A 31 1.05 14.06 -5.14
CA ILE A 31 0.19 12.88 -5.18
C ILE A 31 0.67 12.00 -6.33
N LEU A 32 1.11 10.79 -6.03
CA LEU A 32 1.46 9.79 -7.05
C LEU A 32 0.34 8.77 -7.18
N ARG A 33 -0.01 8.42 -8.41
CA ARG A 33 -0.87 7.28 -8.74
C ARG A 33 0.00 6.13 -9.18
N VAL A 34 -0.06 5.01 -8.48
CA VAL A 34 0.77 3.83 -8.75
C VAL A 34 -0.09 2.57 -8.69
N LYS A 35 0.24 1.58 -9.51
CA LYS A 35 -0.30 0.22 -9.37
C LYS A 35 0.52 -0.53 -8.33
N ALA A 36 -0.13 -1.09 -7.32
CA ALA A 36 0.50 -1.83 -6.23
C ALA A 36 -0.39 -2.98 -5.74
N GLU A 37 0.25 -3.99 -5.15
CA GLU A 37 -0.45 -5.04 -4.41
C GLU A 37 -0.87 -4.52 -3.03
N VAL A 38 -2.17 -4.53 -2.75
CA VAL A 38 -2.73 -4.04 -1.48
C VAL A 38 -3.44 -5.16 -0.73
N CYS A 39 -3.35 -5.11 0.60
CA CYS A 39 -4.08 -6.03 1.46
C CYS A 39 -5.47 -5.47 1.78
N LEU A 40 -6.52 -6.15 1.30
CA LEU A 40 -7.93 -5.75 1.47
C LEU A 40 -8.50 -6.06 2.86
N SER A 41 -7.76 -6.76 3.70
CA SER A 41 -8.25 -7.19 5.00
C SER A 41 -8.17 -6.05 6.02
N LYS A 42 -7.23 -6.10 6.97
CA LYS A 42 -7.13 -5.13 8.07
C LYS A 42 -6.16 -3.99 7.81
N CYS A 43 -5.44 -4.05 6.69
CA CYS A 43 -4.27 -3.23 6.43
C CYS A 43 -4.56 -1.93 5.68
N ASN A 44 -5.77 -1.78 5.13
CA ASN A 44 -6.14 -0.64 4.30
C ASN A 44 -6.29 0.68 5.11
N GLU A 45 -6.35 0.58 6.45
CA GLU A 45 -6.46 1.72 7.38
C GLU A 45 -5.31 1.79 8.39
N ASP A 46 -4.53 0.71 8.53
CA ASP A 46 -3.49 0.60 9.55
C ASP A 46 -2.13 1.08 9.00
N PRO A 47 -1.52 2.14 9.57
CA PRO A 47 -0.25 2.70 9.12
C PRO A 47 0.94 1.74 9.24
N VAL A 48 0.81 0.65 10.01
CA VAL A 48 1.85 -0.38 10.14
C VAL A 48 1.82 -1.35 8.94
N CYS A 49 0.67 -1.50 8.27
CA CYS A 49 0.51 -2.45 7.18
C CYS A 49 0.41 -1.81 5.78
N GLY A 50 0.11 -0.50 5.69
CA GLY A 50 0.12 0.26 4.42
C GLY A 50 1.50 0.67 3.89
N ALA A 51 2.59 0.22 4.53
CA ALA A 51 3.97 0.64 4.24
C ALA A 51 4.90 -0.53 3.85
N LEU A 52 4.36 -1.56 3.18
CA LEU A 52 5.17 -2.51 2.41
C LEU A 52 5.46 -1.99 1.01
#